data_AF-A0A232ED98-F1
#
_entry.id   AF-A0A232ED98-F1
#
_cell.length_a   1.000
_cell.length_b   1.000
_cell.length_c   1.000
_cell.angle_alpha   90.00
_cell.angle_beta   90.00
_cell.angle_gamma   90.00
#
_symmetry.space_group_name_H-M   'P 1'
#
loop_
_entity.id
_entity.type
_entity.pdbx_description
1 polymer ?
#
loop_
_entity_poly.entity_id
_entity_poly.type
_entity_poly.pdbx_seq_one_letter_code
_entity_poly.pdbx_strand_id
1 'polypeptide(L)'
;CYTIFYHRKLLIFVTIVGSYKNRNKKICDLLKIRETCQKRIHVHRGKHECGILFCKICGSRHSTIAACYMQIVRAPKQLKESKKYLYVFYHFYTQQDTLYKMRADKRLHTPNLCVVQHLCTDCLTRADDMKIRCDTLGIREHIFRENAIKHLIELYVREKSVFERIICIAHNASGFDAQFILKYLVEECENANPRVVLNGKNIVLL
;
A
#
# COMPACT_ATOMS: atom_id res chain seq x y z
N CYS A 1 11.34 15.06 -42.28
CA CYS A 1 11.57 14.52 -40.93
C CYS A 1 11.07 13.09 -40.92
N TYR A 2 11.89 12.13 -40.50
CA TYR A 2 11.44 10.77 -40.26
C TYR A 2 10.90 10.68 -38.83
N THR A 3 9.65 10.26 -38.67
CA THR A 3 9.13 9.91 -37.34
C THR A 3 9.05 8.40 -37.27
N ILE A 4 9.81 7.80 -36.35
CA ILE A 4 9.78 6.36 -36.11
C ILE A 4 8.53 6.06 -35.26
N PHE A 5 7.56 5.36 -35.84
CA PHE A 5 6.46 4.76 -35.08
C PHE A 5 6.84 3.33 -34.71
N TYR A 6 6.86 3.02 -33.41
CA TYR A 6 7.02 1.66 -32.93
C TYR A 6 5.65 0.96 -32.97
N HIS A 7 5.40 0.17 -34.01
CA HIS A 7 4.43 -0.92 -33.93
C HIS A 7 5.22 -2.23 -33.86
N ARG A 8 4.89 -3.07 -32.87
CA ARG A 8 5.56 -4.36 -32.63
C ARG A 8 5.62 -5.15 -33.95
N LYS A 9 6.85 -5.29 -34.50
CA LYS A 9 7.32 -6.19 -35.57
C LYS A 9 7.69 -5.63 -36.96
N LEU A 10 7.58 -4.34 -37.29
CA LEU A 10 8.21 -3.79 -38.52
C LEU A 10 8.57 -2.30 -38.39
N LEU A 11 9.82 -1.96 -38.73
CA LEU A 11 10.30 -0.57 -38.88
C LEU A 11 9.82 -0.04 -40.24
N ILE A 12 8.79 0.79 -40.25
CA ILE A 12 8.34 1.48 -41.45
C ILE A 12 8.83 2.93 -41.38
N PHE A 13 9.68 3.33 -42.32
CA PHE A 13 10.08 4.73 -42.50
C PHE A 13 8.95 5.48 -43.21
N VAL A 14 8.12 6.19 -42.44
CA VAL A 14 7.09 7.06 -43.02
C VAL A 14 7.65 8.46 -43.20
N THR A 15 7.73 8.91 -44.45
CA THR A 15 8.05 10.29 -44.81
C THR A 15 6.82 11.16 -44.55
N ILE A 16 6.79 11.90 -43.44
CA ILE A 16 5.68 12.80 -43.13
C ILE A 16 5.91 14.15 -43.83
N VAL A 17 4.97 14.55 -44.68
CA VAL A 17 5.01 15.76 -45.54
C VAL A 17 4.76 17.06 -44.75
N GLY A 18 4.43 16.98 -43.46
CA GLY A 18 4.23 18.16 -42.60
C GLY A 18 4.60 17.91 -41.14
N SER A 19 5.22 18.89 -40.49
CA SER A 19 5.50 18.89 -39.05
C SER A 19 4.59 19.89 -38.35
N TYR A 20 3.98 19.50 -37.23
CA TYR A 20 3.23 20.40 -36.37
C TYR A 20 4.10 21.60 -35.97
N LYS A 21 3.61 22.82 -36.21
CA LYS A 21 4.29 24.07 -35.86
C LYS A 21 3.72 24.59 -34.55
N ASN A 22 4.57 24.89 -33.59
CA ASN A 22 4.20 25.66 -32.39
C ASN A 22 5.12 26.88 -32.32
N ARG A 23 4.54 28.10 -32.31
CA ARG A 23 5.28 29.39 -32.36
C ARG A 23 6.35 29.44 -33.46
N ASN A 24 5.99 29.07 -34.69
CA ASN A 24 6.86 29.08 -35.88
C ASN A 24 8.12 28.19 -35.84
N LYS A 25 8.32 27.35 -34.81
CA LYS A 25 9.39 26.34 -34.77
C LYS A 25 8.82 24.96 -35.08
N LYS A 26 9.49 24.18 -35.95
CA LYS A 26 9.08 22.79 -36.20
C LYS A 26 9.46 21.96 -34.99
N ILE A 27 8.65 20.97 -34.62
CA ILE A 27 8.95 20.07 -33.49
C ILE A 27 10.31 19.37 -33.67
N CYS A 28 10.71 19.09 -34.92
CA CYS A 28 12.01 18.51 -35.24
C CYS A 28 13.20 19.41 -34.85
N ASP A 29 12.99 20.73 -34.75
CA ASP A 29 14.02 21.69 -34.33
C ASP A 29 14.15 21.72 -32.80
N LEU A 30 13.09 21.31 -32.09
CA LEU A 30 12.98 21.36 -30.63
C LEU A 30 13.35 20.05 -29.95
N LEU A 31 13.25 18.92 -30.64
CA LEU A 31 13.48 17.58 -30.11
C LEU A 31 14.61 16.87 -30.87
N LYS A 32 15.61 16.39 -30.14
CA LYS A 32 16.66 15.50 -30.68
C LYS A 32 16.62 14.16 -29.96
N ILE A 33 17.01 13.09 -30.65
CA ILE A 33 17.26 11.79 -30.01
C ILE A 33 18.74 11.78 -29.64
N ARG A 34 19.06 11.54 -28.36
CA ARG A 34 20.46 11.42 -27.94
C ARG A 34 20.97 10.04 -28.33
N GLU A 35 22.08 9.96 -29.06
CA GLU A 35 22.63 8.68 -29.56
C GLU A 35 22.98 7.69 -28.42
N THR A 36 23.46 8.20 -27.29
CA THR A 36 23.94 7.37 -26.17
C THR A 36 22.84 6.70 -25.34
N CYS A 37 21.63 7.24 -25.27
CA CYS A 37 20.52 6.64 -24.51
C CYS A 37 19.23 6.50 -25.29
N GLN A 38 19.23 6.92 -26.55
CA GLN A 38 18.08 6.94 -27.46
C GLN A 38 16.85 7.68 -26.91
N LYS A 39 17.00 8.49 -25.86
CA LYS A 39 15.91 9.30 -25.31
C LYS A 39 15.68 10.55 -26.17
N ARG A 40 14.41 10.89 -26.36
CA ARG A 40 13.99 12.18 -26.94
C ARG A 40 14.24 13.28 -25.92
N ILE A 41 15.14 14.19 -26.25
CA ILE A 41 15.54 15.34 -25.42
C ILE A 41 15.10 16.64 -26.10
N HIS A 42 14.70 17.61 -25.29
CA HIS A 42 14.32 18.92 -25.78
C HIS A 42 15.56 19.83 -25.81
N VAL A 43 15.92 20.33 -27.00
CA VAL A 43 17.19 21.03 -27.25
C VAL A 43 17.38 22.26 -26.36
N HIS A 44 16.29 22.95 -26.05
CA HIS A 44 16.33 24.19 -25.25
C HIS A 44 15.86 24.04 -23.79
N ARG A 45 15.44 22.84 -23.35
CA ARG A 45 14.91 22.65 -21.98
C ARG A 45 15.81 21.72 -21.19
N GLY A 46 16.71 22.33 -20.43
CA GLY A 46 17.60 21.66 -19.48
C GLY A 46 18.68 20.78 -20.13
N LYS A 47 19.80 20.60 -19.44
CA LYS A 47 20.82 19.62 -19.84
C LYS A 47 20.30 18.23 -19.47
N HIS A 48 20.14 17.36 -20.47
CA HIS A 48 19.87 15.95 -20.23
C HIS A 48 21.14 15.25 -19.76
N GLU A 49 21.05 14.55 -18.64
CA GLU A 49 22.12 13.67 -18.14
C GLU A 49 21.66 12.20 -18.28
N CYS A 50 22.45 11.41 -19.02
CA CYS A 50 22.16 9.98 -19.18
C CYS A 50 22.28 9.25 -17.86
N GLY A 51 21.41 8.27 -17.67
CA GLY A 51 21.41 7.46 -16.45
C GLY A 51 20.95 8.21 -15.21
N ILE A 52 20.47 9.46 -15.32
CA ILE A 52 19.94 10.24 -14.20
C ILE A 52 18.46 10.54 -14.42
N LEU A 53 17.65 10.33 -13.38
CA LEU A 53 16.23 10.64 -13.30
C LEU A 53 15.98 11.64 -12.18
N PHE A 54 15.23 12.70 -12.46
CA PHE A 54 14.73 13.59 -11.43
C PHE A 54 13.44 13.01 -10.83
N CYS A 55 13.46 12.72 -9.53
CA CYS A 55 12.30 12.20 -8.84
C CYS A 55 11.41 13.35 -8.35
N LYS A 56 10.15 13.40 -8.80
CA LYS A 56 9.18 14.41 -8.34
C LYS A 56 8.73 14.22 -6.88
N ILE A 57 8.99 13.05 -6.30
CA ILE A 57 8.55 12.70 -4.94
C ILE A 57 9.47 13.35 -3.92
N CYS A 58 10.78 13.05 -4.00
CA CYS A 58 11.82 13.60 -3.11
C CYS A 58 12.45 14.90 -3.63
N GLY A 59 12.28 15.25 -4.91
CA GLY A 59 12.83 16.47 -5.49
C GLY A 59 14.34 16.40 -5.82
N SER A 60 14.94 15.22 -5.84
CA SER A 60 16.37 15.03 -6.12
C SER A 60 16.64 14.18 -7.37
N ARG A 61 17.88 14.24 -7.86
CA ARG A 61 18.38 13.48 -9.00
C ARG A 61 18.94 12.14 -8.52
N HIS A 62 18.49 11.06 -9.15
CA HIS A 62 18.90 9.69 -8.85
C HIS A 62 19.45 9.01 -10.09
N SER A 63 20.32 8.02 -9.92
CA SER A 63 20.67 7.16 -11.04
C SER A 63 19.46 6.31 -11.46
N THR A 64 19.42 5.86 -12.71
CA THR A 64 18.37 4.96 -13.22
C THR A 64 18.33 3.62 -12.51
N ILE A 65 19.44 3.22 -11.88
CA ILE A 65 19.58 1.96 -11.16
C ILE A 65 19.13 2.12 -9.69
N ALA A 66 19.35 3.30 -9.10
CA ALA A 66 18.96 3.64 -7.73
C ALA A 66 17.75 4.60 -7.70
N ALA A 67 16.69 4.27 -8.45
CA ALA A 67 15.48 5.11 -8.45
C ALA A 67 14.87 5.19 -7.04
N CYS A 68 14.33 6.34 -6.68
CA CYS A 68 13.65 6.56 -5.41
C CYS A 68 12.28 5.84 -5.45
N TYR A 69 12.20 4.66 -4.84
CA TYR A 69 10.98 3.84 -4.79
C TYR A 69 10.11 4.11 -3.55
N MET A 70 10.64 4.81 -2.55
CA MET A 70 9.91 5.07 -1.30
C MET A 70 9.36 6.50 -1.27
N GLN A 71 8.06 6.60 -1.00
CA GLN A 71 7.39 7.89 -0.83
C GLN A 71 7.73 8.47 0.54
N ILE A 72 8.40 9.62 0.56
CA ILE A 72 8.61 10.38 1.81
C ILE A 72 7.24 10.88 2.28
N VAL A 73 6.84 10.51 3.49
CA VAL A 73 5.64 11.04 4.14
C VAL A 73 5.89 12.52 4.42
N ARG A 74 5.26 13.40 3.64
CA ARG A 74 5.35 14.85 3.86
C ARG A 74 4.54 15.19 5.12
N ALA A 75 5.15 15.93 6.04
CA ALA A 75 4.43 16.46 7.19
C ALA A 75 3.21 17.28 6.72
N PRO A 76 2.02 17.10 7.31
CA PRO A 76 0.82 17.82 6.92
C PRO A 76 1.03 19.33 7.13
N LYS A 77 0.58 20.14 6.15
CA LYS A 77 0.74 21.61 6.13
C LYS A 77 -0.03 22.36 7.24
N GLN A 78 -0.87 21.66 8.01
CA GLN A 78 -1.57 22.19 9.16
C GLN A 78 -1.71 21.08 10.19
N LEU A 79 -1.31 21.35 11.43
CA LEU A 79 -1.69 20.54 12.60
C LEU A 79 -3.20 20.76 12.81
N LYS A 80 -4.02 20.10 11.99
CA LYS A 80 -5.42 19.83 12.38
C LYS A 80 -5.36 19.09 13.70
N GLU A 81 -6.31 19.34 14.61
CA GLU A 81 -6.50 18.51 15.80
C GLU A 81 -6.22 17.06 15.44
N SER A 82 -5.24 16.46 16.12
CA SER A 82 -4.69 15.18 15.70
C SER A 82 -5.83 14.17 15.69
N LYS A 83 -6.20 13.73 14.50
CA LYS A 83 -7.20 12.67 14.35
C LYS A 83 -6.74 11.49 15.19
N LYS A 84 -7.57 11.10 16.17
CA LYS A 84 -7.23 9.99 17.06
C LYS A 84 -7.40 8.69 16.29
N TYR A 85 -6.27 8.17 15.82
CA TYR A 85 -6.20 6.87 15.19
C TYR A 85 -5.68 5.82 16.16
N LEU A 86 -6.23 4.61 16.02
CA LEU A 86 -5.72 3.40 16.64
C LEU A 86 -5.12 2.52 15.55
N TYR A 87 -3.87 2.13 15.73
CA TYR A 87 -3.19 1.14 14.90
C TYR A 87 -3.22 -0.17 15.64
N VAL A 88 -3.76 -1.23 15.03
CA VAL A 88 -3.81 -2.56 15.65
C VAL A 88 -3.04 -3.55 14.81
N PHE A 89 -1.90 -3.96 15.31
CA PHE A 89 -1.07 -5.01 14.75
C PHE A 89 -1.55 -6.34 15.30
N TYR A 90 -1.86 -7.29 14.44
CA TYR A 90 -2.30 -8.61 14.89
C TYR A 90 -1.69 -9.72 14.04
N HIS A 91 -1.54 -10.90 14.66
CA HIS A 91 -1.13 -12.11 13.99
C HIS A 91 -1.89 -13.31 14.54
N PHE A 92 -2.41 -14.14 13.64
CA PHE A 92 -3.03 -15.41 14.02
C PHE A 92 -2.04 -16.56 13.86
N TYR A 93 -1.96 -17.40 14.89
CA TYR A 93 -1.52 -18.78 14.70
C TYR A 93 -2.75 -19.64 14.47
N THR A 94 -2.61 -20.61 13.57
CA THR A 94 -3.69 -21.50 13.16
C THR A 94 -3.27 -22.95 13.30
N GLN A 95 -4.22 -23.80 13.70
CA GLN A 95 -4.09 -25.25 13.60
C GLN A 95 -4.81 -25.78 12.35
N GLN A 96 -4.46 -27.00 11.96
CA GLN A 96 -4.96 -27.69 10.76
C GLN A 96 -5.49 -29.09 11.11
N ASP A 97 -6.20 -29.20 12.24
CA ASP A 97 -6.64 -30.49 12.76
C ASP A 97 -7.98 -30.95 12.16
N THR A 98 -8.75 -30.02 11.58
CA THR A 98 -10.08 -30.30 11.00
C THR A 98 -10.00 -30.52 9.49
N LEU A 99 -10.67 -31.55 8.97
CA LEU A 99 -10.79 -31.78 7.53
C LEU A 99 -11.80 -30.83 6.90
N TYR A 100 -11.49 -30.32 5.71
CA TYR A 100 -12.40 -29.48 4.94
C TYR A 100 -13.41 -30.34 4.17
N LYS A 101 -14.70 -30.26 4.53
CA LYS A 101 -15.81 -30.90 3.80
C LYS A 101 -15.55 -32.38 3.45
N MET A 102 -15.09 -33.16 4.43
CA MET A 102 -14.75 -34.58 4.30
C MET A 102 -13.69 -34.91 3.22
N ARG A 103 -12.92 -33.92 2.76
CA ARG A 103 -11.80 -34.15 1.84
C ARG A 103 -10.54 -34.46 2.63
N ALA A 104 -10.03 -35.68 2.48
CA ALA A 104 -8.85 -36.15 3.21
C ALA A 104 -7.56 -35.35 2.87
N ASP A 105 -7.50 -34.71 1.70
CA ASP A 105 -6.36 -33.95 1.22
C ASP A 105 -6.34 -32.48 1.68
N LYS A 106 -7.42 -31.98 2.29
CA LYS A 106 -7.55 -30.58 2.67
C LYS A 106 -7.90 -30.42 4.14
N ARG A 107 -7.05 -29.69 4.86
CA ARG A 107 -7.27 -29.30 6.24
C ARG A 107 -7.69 -27.84 6.33
N LEU A 108 -8.62 -27.55 7.22
CA LEU A 108 -9.11 -26.21 7.51
C LEU A 108 -8.13 -25.52 8.47
N HIS A 109 -7.75 -24.29 8.14
CA HIS A 109 -7.04 -23.44 9.10
C HIS A 109 -8.03 -22.87 10.10
N THR A 110 -7.79 -23.13 11.38
CA THR A 110 -8.58 -22.59 12.48
C THR A 110 -7.68 -21.76 13.39
N PRO A 111 -7.89 -20.45 13.53
CA PRO A 111 -7.13 -19.62 14.46
C PRO A 111 -7.31 -20.07 15.90
N ASN A 112 -6.21 -20.43 16.56
CA ASN A 112 -6.17 -20.87 17.95
C ASN A 112 -5.40 -19.90 18.86
N LEU A 113 -4.64 -18.97 18.28
CA LEU A 113 -3.98 -17.90 19.01
C LEU A 113 -4.03 -16.62 18.19
N CYS A 114 -4.39 -15.50 18.82
CA CYS A 114 -4.19 -14.18 18.27
C CYS A 114 -3.32 -13.37 19.22
N VAL A 115 -2.22 -12.85 18.70
CA VAL A 115 -1.40 -11.87 19.41
C VAL A 115 -1.70 -10.52 18.79
N VAL A 116 -1.98 -9.54 19.65
CA VAL A 116 -2.39 -8.19 19.25
C VAL A 116 -1.52 -7.18 19.97
N GLN A 117 -1.02 -6.21 19.23
CA GLN A 117 -0.40 -5.01 19.76
C GLN A 117 -1.10 -3.80 19.18
N HIS A 118 -1.51 -2.84 20.01
CA HIS A 118 -2.17 -1.63 19.53
C HIS A 118 -1.56 -0.34 20.06
N LEU A 119 -1.60 0.69 19.21
CA LEU A 119 -0.97 1.98 19.45
C LEU A 119 -1.92 3.10 19.03
N CYS A 120 -2.18 4.02 19.94
CA CYS A 120 -2.83 5.27 19.58
C CYS A 120 -1.82 6.17 18.85
N THR A 121 -2.32 7.23 18.24
CA THR A 121 -1.49 8.21 17.52
C THR A 121 -0.39 8.79 18.40
N ASP A 122 -0.68 9.03 19.69
CA ASP A 122 0.29 9.57 20.63
C ASP A 122 1.40 8.55 20.93
N CYS A 123 1.05 7.30 21.26
CA CYS A 123 2.01 6.23 21.50
C CYS A 123 2.90 5.92 20.29
N LEU A 124 2.37 6.05 19.07
CA LEU A 124 3.16 5.85 17.86
C LEU A 124 4.33 6.84 17.74
N THR A 125 4.17 8.05 18.30
CA THR A 125 5.19 9.11 18.22
C THR A 125 6.22 9.09 19.36
N ARG A 126 5.92 8.41 20.48
CA ARG A 126 6.71 8.48 21.72
C ARG A 126 7.91 7.54 21.78
N ALA A 127 8.02 6.58 20.84
CA ALA A 127 9.09 5.58 20.81
C ALA A 127 9.34 4.89 22.18
N ASP A 128 8.27 4.62 22.93
CA ASP A 128 8.31 4.00 24.25
C ASP A 128 8.10 2.47 24.19
N ASP A 129 8.57 1.75 25.21
CA ASP A 129 8.42 0.29 25.31
C ASP A 129 6.94 -0.10 25.43
N MET A 130 6.48 -1.11 24.68
CA MET A 130 5.11 -1.64 24.69
C MET A 130 4.61 -2.08 26.06
N LYS A 131 5.51 -2.40 26.99
CA LYS A 131 5.18 -2.73 28.38
C LYS A 131 4.67 -1.54 29.18
N ILE A 132 5.01 -0.31 28.76
CA ILE A 132 4.50 0.90 29.40
C ILE A 132 3.02 1.04 29.05
N ARG A 133 2.18 1.29 30.06
CA ARG A 133 0.74 1.47 29.86
C ARG A 133 0.49 2.82 29.19
N CYS A 134 -0.44 2.84 28.25
CA CYS A 134 -0.92 4.05 27.62
C CYS A 134 -2.04 4.66 28.48
N ASP A 135 -2.05 5.98 28.65
CA ASP A 135 -3.12 6.66 29.41
C ASP A 135 -4.49 6.53 28.73
N THR A 136 -4.50 6.39 27.40
CA THR A 136 -5.74 6.22 26.61
C THR A 136 -6.14 4.76 26.44
N LEU A 137 -5.20 3.87 26.09
CA LEU A 137 -5.48 2.47 25.77
C LEU A 137 -5.31 1.51 26.96
N GLY A 138 -4.63 1.95 28.01
CA GLY A 138 -4.17 1.06 29.08
C GLY A 138 -3.13 0.07 28.58
N ILE A 139 -3.49 -1.22 28.61
CA ILE A 139 -2.60 -2.31 28.18
C ILE A 139 -2.53 -2.31 26.65
N ARG A 140 -1.32 -2.47 26.10
CA ARG A 140 -1.08 -2.39 24.65
C ARG A 140 -0.89 -3.71 23.95
N GLU A 141 -0.69 -4.80 24.69
CA GLU A 141 -0.54 -6.15 24.15
C GLU A 141 -1.62 -7.08 24.70
N HIS A 142 -2.25 -7.84 23.81
CA HIS A 142 -3.28 -8.81 24.14
C HIS A 142 -2.97 -10.16 23.48
N ILE A 143 -3.24 -11.24 24.21
CA ILE A 143 -3.05 -12.61 23.74
C ILE A 143 -4.37 -13.36 23.92
N PHE A 144 -5.02 -13.73 22.81
CA PHE A 144 -6.28 -14.45 22.80
C PHE A 144 -6.04 -15.91 22.40
N ARG A 145 -6.32 -16.86 23.30
CA ARG A 145 -6.09 -18.31 23.09
C ARG A 145 -7.36 -19.09 22.69
N GLU A 146 -8.53 -18.49 22.87
CA GLU A 146 -9.82 -19.07 22.54
C GLU A 146 -10.69 -18.00 21.91
N ASN A 147 -11.56 -18.40 20.97
CA ASN A 147 -12.44 -17.49 20.23
C ASN A 147 -11.70 -16.24 19.72
N ALA A 148 -10.47 -16.46 19.22
CA ALA A 148 -9.49 -15.40 19.06
C ALA A 148 -9.96 -14.29 18.09
N ILE A 149 -10.73 -14.67 17.07
CA ILE A 149 -11.34 -13.71 16.13
C ILE A 149 -12.41 -12.88 16.83
N LYS A 150 -13.30 -13.50 17.61
CA LYS A 150 -14.36 -12.80 18.35
C LYS A 150 -13.78 -11.79 19.33
N HIS A 151 -12.81 -12.22 20.16
CA HIS A 151 -12.16 -11.32 21.12
C HIS A 151 -11.41 -10.17 20.45
N LEU A 152 -10.83 -10.41 19.27
CA LEU A 152 -10.22 -9.35 18.45
C LEU A 152 -11.27 -8.33 17.97
N ILE A 153 -12.43 -8.79 17.50
CA ILE A 153 -13.53 -7.92 17.08
C ILE A 153 -14.09 -7.13 18.27
N GLU A 154 -14.29 -7.77 19.42
CA GLU A 154 -14.77 -7.11 20.65
C GLU A 154 -13.80 -6.03 21.13
N LEU A 155 -12.49 -6.29 21.04
CA LEU A 155 -11.47 -5.29 21.27
C LEU A 155 -11.67 -4.09 20.33
N TYR A 156 -11.85 -4.31 19.02
CA TYR A 156 -12.09 -3.22 18.07
C TYR A 156 -13.37 -2.43 18.38
N VAL A 157 -14.47 -3.11 18.69
CA VAL A 157 -15.76 -2.47 19.00
C VAL A 157 -15.63 -1.58 20.24
N ARG A 158 -14.94 -2.06 21.29
CA ARG A 158 -14.69 -1.28 22.51
C ARG A 158 -13.93 0.00 22.21
N GLU A 159 -12.81 -0.12 21.49
CA GLU A 159 -11.96 1.03 21.18
C GLU A 159 -12.59 2.00 20.16
N LYS A 160 -13.55 1.53 19.34
CA LYS A 160 -14.21 2.35 18.31
C LYS A 160 -14.95 3.56 18.88
N SER A 161 -15.35 3.51 20.15
CA SER A 161 -15.97 4.64 20.86
C SER A 161 -15.02 5.81 21.10
N VAL A 162 -13.71 5.55 21.12
CA VAL A 162 -12.67 6.54 21.46
C VAL A 162 -11.95 7.08 20.21
N PHE A 163 -11.80 6.23 19.18
CA PHE A 163 -10.98 6.54 18.01
C PHE A 163 -11.81 6.79 16.76
N GLU A 164 -11.49 7.88 16.03
CA GLU A 164 -12.12 8.21 14.76
C GLU A 164 -11.92 7.08 13.74
N ARG A 165 -10.69 6.54 13.70
CA ARG A 165 -10.32 5.47 12.78
C ARG A 165 -9.47 4.42 13.49
N ILE A 166 -9.79 3.16 13.20
CA ILE A 166 -8.99 2.00 13.59
C ILE A 166 -8.37 1.44 12.31
N ILE A 167 -7.08 1.18 12.33
CA ILE A 167 -6.30 0.67 11.21
C ILE A 167 -5.69 -0.65 11.64
N CYS A 168 -6.22 -1.76 11.14
CA CYS A 168 -5.73 -3.09 11.47
C CYS A 168 -4.67 -3.52 10.46
N ILE A 169 -3.55 -4.03 10.96
CA ILE A 169 -2.36 -4.39 10.18
C ILE A 169 -1.96 -5.80 10.58
N ALA A 170 -1.90 -6.71 9.62
CA ALA A 170 -1.35 -8.05 9.82
C ALA A 170 -0.20 -8.29 8.86
N HIS A 171 0.70 -9.21 9.25
CA HIS A 171 1.85 -9.60 8.44
C HIS A 171 1.42 -10.13 7.06
N ASN A 172 0.31 -10.88 6.98
CA ASN A 172 -0.25 -11.37 5.72
C ASN A 172 -1.76 -11.15 5.66
N ALA A 173 -2.18 -9.89 5.86
CA ALA A 173 -3.59 -9.51 5.82
C ALA A 173 -4.27 -9.98 4.52
N SER A 174 -3.68 -9.66 3.36
CA SER A 174 -4.28 -9.95 2.06
C SER A 174 -4.41 -11.44 1.76
N GLY A 175 -3.38 -12.22 2.06
CA GLY A 175 -3.29 -13.62 1.67
C GLY A 175 -3.85 -14.60 2.68
N PHE A 176 -4.04 -14.20 3.94
CA PHE A 176 -4.35 -15.14 5.01
C PHE A 176 -5.16 -14.52 6.16
N ASP A 177 -4.59 -13.59 6.92
CA ASP A 177 -5.14 -13.16 8.21
C ASP A 177 -6.52 -12.48 8.07
N ALA A 178 -6.72 -11.63 7.06
CA ALA A 178 -7.99 -10.92 6.88
C ALA A 178 -9.14 -11.85 6.44
N GLN A 179 -8.82 -13.02 5.89
CA GLN A 179 -9.84 -14.00 5.46
C GLN A 179 -10.63 -14.53 6.65
N PHE A 180 -9.97 -14.76 7.79
CA PHE A 180 -10.64 -15.22 9.02
C PHE A 180 -11.58 -14.16 9.59
N ILE A 181 -11.13 -12.90 9.59
CA ILE A 181 -11.95 -11.78 10.03
C ILE A 181 -13.16 -11.59 9.12
N LEU A 182 -12.95 -11.58 7.81
CA LEU A 182 -14.03 -11.43 6.84
C LEU A 182 -15.05 -12.57 6.96
N LYS A 183 -14.58 -13.81 7.09
CA LYS A 183 -15.43 -14.98 7.30
C LYS A 183 -16.29 -14.81 8.56
N TYR A 184 -15.68 -14.44 9.68
CA TYR A 184 -16.41 -14.21 10.94
C TYR A 184 -17.45 -13.09 10.81
N LEU A 185 -17.11 -11.97 10.16
CA LEU A 185 -18.07 -10.88 9.96
C LEU A 185 -19.26 -11.30 9.08
N VAL A 186 -19.05 -12.14 8.07
CA VAL A 186 -20.13 -12.58 7.17
C VAL A 186 -20.98 -13.68 7.81
N GLU A 187 -20.37 -14.61 8.55
CA GLU A 187 -21.07 -15.77 9.09
C GLU A 187 -21.71 -15.50 10.46
N GLU A 188 -21.07 -14.70 11.32
CA GLU A 188 -21.44 -14.56 12.73
C GLU A 188 -21.99 -13.17 13.10
N CYS A 189 -21.85 -12.17 12.22
CA CYS A 189 -22.33 -10.81 12.48
C CYS A 189 -23.49 -10.43 11.55
N GLU A 190 -24.73 -10.66 11.99
CA GLU A 190 -25.96 -10.46 11.17
C GLU A 190 -26.07 -9.07 10.50
N ASN A 191 -25.54 -8.02 11.13
CA ASN A 191 -25.61 -6.64 10.63
C ASN A 191 -24.28 -6.10 10.07
N ALA A 192 -23.26 -6.95 9.93
CA ALA A 192 -22.01 -6.53 9.33
C ALA A 192 -22.13 -6.47 7.81
N ASN A 193 -21.89 -5.29 7.23
CA ASN A 193 -21.77 -5.11 5.79
C ASN A 193 -20.34 -4.65 5.43
N PRO A 194 -19.35 -5.57 5.48
CA PRO A 194 -17.96 -5.21 5.27
C PRO A 194 -17.74 -4.71 3.84
N ARG A 195 -17.18 -3.51 3.71
CA ARG A 195 -16.78 -2.99 2.39
C ARG A 195 -15.41 -3.56 2.03
N VAL A 196 -15.42 -4.55 1.15
CA VAL A 196 -14.20 -5.19 0.65
C VAL A 196 -13.69 -4.49 -0.60
N VAL A 197 -12.42 -4.08 -0.60
CA VAL A 197 -11.73 -3.63 -1.81
C VAL A 197 -10.75 -4.72 -2.24
N LEU A 198 -11.04 -5.32 -3.39
CA LEU A 198 -10.18 -6.34 -4.01
C LEU A 198 -9.22 -5.64 -4.99
N ASN A 199 -7.91 -5.78 -4.76
CA ASN A 199 -6.88 -5.30 -5.68
C ASN A 199 -5.99 -6.48 -6.13
N GLY A 200 -6.45 -7.20 -7.15
CA GLY A 200 -5.82 -8.45 -7.59
C GLY A 200 -5.97 -9.56 -6.54
N LYS A 201 -4.86 -10.17 -6.12
CA LYS A 201 -4.84 -11.17 -5.01
C LYS A 201 -4.95 -10.55 -3.62
N ASN A 202 -4.99 -9.21 -3.52
CA ASN A 202 -4.99 -8.52 -2.23
C ASN A 202 -6.39 -8.15 -1.77
N ILE A 203 -6.73 -8.53 -0.53
CA ILE A 203 -7.92 -8.08 0.17
C ILE A 203 -7.58 -6.90 1.08
N VAL A 204 -8.31 -5.80 0.92
CA VAL A 204 -8.30 -4.66 1.84
C VAL A 204 -9.70 -4.51 2.42
N LEU A 205 -9.81 -4.56 3.75
CA LEU A 205 -11.04 -4.27 4.49
C LEU A 205 -11.05 -2.79 4.88
N LEU A 206 -12.09 -2.06 4.50
CA LEU A 206 -12.24 -0.61 4.76
C LEU A 206 -13.29 -0.32 5.83
#